data_AF-A0A1F1JRP1-F1
#
_entry.id   AF-A0A1F1JRP1-F1
#
_cell.length_a   1.000
_cell.length_b   1.000
_cell.length_c   1.000
_cell.angle_alpha   90.00
_cell.angle_beta   90.00
_cell.angle_gamma   90.00
#
_symmetry.space_group_name_H-M   'P 1'
#
loop_
_entity.id
_entity.type
_entity.pdbx_description
1 polymer ?
#
loop_
_entity_poly.entity_id
_entity_poly.type
_entity_poly.pdbx_seq_one_letter_code
_entity_poly.pdbx_strand_id
1 'polypeptide(L)'
;MPTVVDRESVHVTRDQAEAARRTMPGRAGQAAPRFAVSRGDSFVELPDALQPLLRRIVESVAEGRRVTVGELPEEVTTTLAAEMLEISRPTLMKRVRAGEIPAHKVGSHTRLRTADVLEARERAQQQRRDAFDALRRAQDEGGLTD
;
A
#
# COMPACT_ATOMS: atom_id res chain seq x y z
N MET A 1 -11.61 -5.71 -23.89
CA MET A 1 -11.57 -6.64 -22.75
C MET A 1 -11.20 -5.85 -21.49
N PRO A 2 -12.06 -5.77 -20.46
CA PRO A 2 -11.64 -5.26 -19.16
C PRO A 2 -10.69 -6.29 -18.55
N THR A 3 -9.49 -5.86 -18.15
CA THR A 3 -8.65 -6.68 -17.27
C THR A 3 -9.36 -6.66 -15.92
N VAL A 4 -10.13 -7.70 -15.63
CA VAL A 4 -10.82 -7.86 -14.36
C VAL A 4 -9.73 -8.10 -13.33
N VAL A 5 -9.56 -7.15 -12.40
CA VAL A 5 -8.79 -7.42 -11.19
C VAL A 5 -9.67 -8.35 -10.37
N ASP A 6 -9.22 -9.58 -10.16
CA ASP A 6 -9.89 -10.47 -9.22
C ASP A 6 -9.63 -9.93 -7.81
N ARG A 7 -10.60 -9.17 -7.31
CA ARG A 7 -10.55 -8.54 -6.00
C ARG A 7 -11.32 -9.44 -5.06
N GLU A 8 -10.63 -10.37 -4.40
CA GLU A 8 -11.22 -11.04 -3.25
C GLU A 8 -11.28 -10.03 -2.09
N SER A 9 -12.43 -9.36 -1.98
CA SER A 9 -12.62 -8.35 -0.95
C SER A 9 -12.84 -9.00 0.40
N VAL A 10 -11.77 -9.07 1.21
CA VAL A 10 -11.90 -9.35 2.63
C VAL A 10 -12.54 -8.12 3.31
N HIS A 11 -13.85 -8.20 3.55
CA HIS A 11 -14.58 -7.16 4.24
C HIS A 11 -14.28 -7.19 5.74
N VAL A 12 -13.57 -6.17 6.20
CA VAL A 12 -13.30 -5.95 7.62
C VAL A 12 -14.61 -5.56 8.32
N THR A 13 -15.11 -6.42 9.20
CA THR A 13 -16.27 -6.12 10.04
C THR A 13 -15.87 -5.27 11.26
N ARG A 14 -16.86 -4.63 11.89
CA ARG A 14 -16.64 -3.88 13.15
C ARG A 14 -16.02 -4.76 14.25
N ASP A 15 -16.46 -6.01 14.34
CA ASP A 15 -15.96 -6.98 15.32
C ASP A 15 -14.51 -7.38 15.03
N GLN A 16 -14.13 -7.51 13.75
CA GLN A 16 -12.74 -7.75 13.34
C GLN A 16 -11.84 -6.55 13.63
N ALA A 17 -12.35 -5.31 13.46
CA ALA A 17 -11.63 -4.09 13.81
C ALA A 17 -11.40 -3.98 15.34
N GLU A 18 -12.38 -4.35 16.14
CA GLU A 18 -12.25 -4.37 17.60
C GLU A 18 -11.30 -5.48 18.09
N ALA A 19 -11.39 -6.67 17.48
CA ALA A 19 -10.45 -7.75 17.75
C ALA A 19 -9.01 -7.34 17.42
N ALA A 20 -8.77 -6.70 16.27
CA ALA A 20 -7.45 -6.19 15.89
C ALA A 20 -6.88 -5.19 16.89
N ARG A 21 -7.71 -4.28 17.44
CA ARG A 21 -7.29 -3.33 18.50
C ARG A 21 -6.83 -4.04 19.77
N ARG A 22 -7.46 -5.16 20.13
CA ARG A 22 -7.08 -5.96 21.31
C ARG A 22 -5.78 -6.73 21.10
N THR A 23 -5.51 -7.16 19.86
CA THR A 23 -4.29 -7.90 19.49
C THR A 23 -3.03 -7.02 19.43
N MET A 24 -3.19 -5.71 19.23
CA MET A 24 -2.07 -4.75 19.17
C MET A 24 -2.03 -3.84 20.41
N PRO A 25 -1.71 -4.35 21.62
CA PRO A 25 -1.54 -3.49 22.77
C PRO A 25 -0.33 -2.59 22.56
N GLY A 26 -0.57 -1.29 22.38
CA GLY A 26 0.46 -0.24 22.28
C GLY A 26 1.19 0.03 23.60
N ARG A 27 1.59 -1.02 24.34
CA ARG A 27 2.40 -0.85 25.56
C ARG A 27 3.87 -0.95 25.20
N ALA A 28 4.56 0.18 25.35
CA ALA A 28 6.02 0.25 25.37
C ALA A 28 6.57 -0.83 26.33
N GLY A 29 7.40 -1.73 25.80
CA GLY A 29 8.05 -2.79 26.57
C GLY A 29 7.48 -4.21 26.39
N GLN A 30 6.39 -4.42 25.64
CA GLN A 30 5.94 -5.77 25.26
C GLN A 30 6.56 -6.22 23.93
N ALA A 31 7.03 -7.47 23.91
CA ALA A 31 7.51 -8.12 22.69
C ALA A 31 6.42 -8.07 21.62
N ALA A 32 6.82 -7.70 20.40
CA ALA A 32 5.91 -7.55 19.29
C ALA A 32 5.13 -8.87 19.07
N PRO A 33 3.79 -8.85 18.97
CA PRO A 33 3.02 -10.09 18.80
C PRO A 33 3.50 -10.82 17.55
N ARG A 34 3.69 -12.15 17.68
CA ARG A 34 3.87 -13.07 16.56
C ARG A 34 2.49 -13.58 16.16
N PHE A 35 2.23 -13.55 14.86
CA PHE A 35 0.99 -14.00 14.27
C PHE A 35 1.07 -15.49 13.93
N ALA A 36 -0.01 -16.21 14.21
CA ALA A 36 -0.22 -17.60 13.82
C ALA A 36 -1.64 -17.75 13.24
N VAL A 37 -1.82 -18.69 12.31
CA VAL A 37 -3.11 -19.00 11.70
C VAL A 37 -3.58 -20.35 12.21
N SER A 38 -4.83 -20.43 12.67
CA SER A 38 -5.45 -21.70 13.04
C SER A 38 -5.85 -22.50 11.80
N ARG A 39 -5.54 -23.80 11.82
CA ARG A 39 -5.99 -24.78 10.84
C ARG A 39 -6.55 -25.98 11.62
N GLY A 40 -7.87 -26.00 11.80
CA GLY A 40 -8.51 -26.94 12.73
C GLY A 40 -7.99 -26.74 14.15
N ASP A 41 -7.54 -27.83 14.79
CA ASP A 41 -6.99 -27.79 16.16
C ASP A 41 -5.50 -27.40 16.21
N SER A 42 -4.88 -27.13 15.05
CA SER A 42 -3.46 -26.77 14.96
C SER A 42 -3.25 -25.28 14.69
N PHE A 43 -2.11 -24.76 15.14
CA PHE A 43 -1.66 -23.42 14.81
C PHE A 43 -0.41 -23.51 13.94
N VAL A 44 -0.41 -22.76 12.84
CA VAL A 44 0.76 -22.57 11.99
C VAL A 44 1.30 -21.18 12.27
N GLU A 45 2.49 -21.12 12.88
CA GLU A 45 3.19 -19.86 13.07
C GLU A 45 3.64 -19.32 11.72
N LEU A 46 3.46 -18.01 11.50
CA LEU A 46 3.84 -17.39 10.25
C LEU A 46 5.36 -17.18 10.19
N PRO A 47 6.00 -17.45 9.03
CA PRO A 47 7.40 -17.12 8.80
C PRO A 47 7.69 -15.65 9.11
N ASP A 48 8.91 -15.35 9.59
CA ASP A 48 9.29 -14.00 9.99
C ASP A 48 9.15 -12.97 8.86
N ALA A 49 9.29 -13.39 7.60
CA ALA A 49 9.07 -12.53 6.43
C ALA A 49 7.62 -12.04 6.29
N LEU A 50 6.62 -12.79 6.78
CA LEU A 50 5.20 -12.43 6.70
C LEU A 50 4.70 -11.70 7.95
N GLN A 51 5.44 -11.75 9.06
CA GLN A 51 5.06 -11.09 10.32
C GLN A 51 4.85 -9.57 10.15
N PRO A 52 5.73 -8.79 9.48
CA PRO A 52 5.54 -7.35 9.29
C PRO A 52 4.35 -7.01 8.40
N LEU A 53 4.07 -7.83 7.39
CA LEU A 53 2.94 -7.64 6.49
C LEU A 53 1.63 -7.76 7.27
N LEU A 54 1.44 -8.85 8.03
CA LEU A 54 0.24 -9.03 8.84
C LEU A 54 0.12 -7.97 9.92
N ARG A 55 1.23 -7.57 10.56
CA ARG A 55 1.23 -6.46 11.51
C ARG A 55 0.58 -5.21 10.92
N ARG A 56 1.03 -4.81 9.72
CA ARG A 56 0.53 -3.61 9.04
C ARG A 56 -0.93 -3.74 8.62
N ILE A 57 -1.37 -4.94 8.25
CA ILE A 57 -2.79 -5.23 7.97
C ILE A 57 -3.62 -5.06 9.24
N VAL A 58 -3.22 -5.70 10.35
CA VAL A 58 -3.93 -5.64 11.64
C VAL A 58 -3.97 -4.20 12.18
N GLU A 59 -2.89 -3.43 12.06
CA GLU A 59 -2.86 -1.99 12.40
C GLU A 59 -3.85 -1.19 11.55
N SER A 60 -3.86 -1.42 10.23
CA SER A 60 -4.79 -0.76 9.32
C SER A 60 -6.24 -1.07 9.68
N VAL A 61 -6.53 -2.32 10.01
CA VAL A 61 -7.85 -2.78 10.47
C VAL A 61 -8.22 -2.15 11.82
N ALA A 62 -7.28 -2.09 12.77
CA ALA A 62 -7.49 -1.48 14.08
C ALA A 62 -7.82 0.01 13.95
N GLU A 63 -7.20 0.72 13.01
CA GLU A 63 -7.50 2.12 12.68
C GLU A 63 -8.82 2.31 11.91
N GLY A 64 -9.53 1.23 11.58
CA GLY A 64 -10.77 1.28 10.82
C GLY A 64 -10.57 1.53 9.32
N ARG A 65 -9.35 1.34 8.80
CA ARG A 65 -9.07 1.47 7.38
C ARG A 65 -9.57 0.23 6.63
N ARG A 66 -10.08 0.44 5.41
CA ARG A 66 -10.46 -0.65 4.50
C ARG A 66 -9.20 -1.32 3.95
N VAL A 67 -9.10 -2.64 4.09
CA VAL A 67 -8.02 -3.45 3.50
C VAL A 67 -8.58 -4.22 2.31
N THR A 68 -7.80 -4.35 1.24
CA THR A 68 -8.15 -5.15 0.06
C THR A 68 -6.95 -6.00 -0.32
N VAL A 69 -7.18 -7.30 -0.48
CA VAL A 69 -6.19 -8.27 -0.96
C VAL A 69 -6.66 -8.74 -2.34
N GLY A 70 -5.75 -8.91 -3.27
CA GLY A 70 -6.11 -9.36 -4.61
C GLY A 70 -4.87 -9.50 -5.48
N GLU A 71 -5.01 -10.29 -6.53
CA GLU A 71 -3.97 -10.42 -7.55
C GLU A 71 -4.06 -9.24 -8.50
N LEU A 72 -2.93 -8.58 -8.73
CA LEU A 72 -2.86 -7.55 -9.76
C LEU A 72 -2.53 -8.22 -11.09
N PRO A 73 -3.25 -7.90 -12.18
CA PRO A 73 -2.92 -8.43 -13.50
C PRO A 73 -1.53 -7.94 -13.93
N GLU A 74 -0.91 -8.60 -14.90
CA GLU A 74 0.39 -8.16 -15.45
C GLU A 74 0.31 -6.73 -16.03
N GLU A 75 -0.82 -6.40 -16.64
CA GLU A 75 -1.09 -5.09 -17.23
C GLU A 75 -2.38 -4.46 -16.71
N VAL A 76 -2.31 -3.16 -16.44
CA VAL A 76 -3.44 -2.36 -15.96
C VAL A 76 -3.89 -1.33 -16.99
N THR A 77 -5.17 -0.97 -16.89
CA THR A 77 -5.71 0.16 -17.64
C THR A 77 -5.17 1.47 -17.10
N THR A 78 -5.19 2.53 -17.92
CA THR A 78 -4.85 3.89 -17.47
C THR A 78 -5.75 4.42 -16.35
N THR A 79 -6.98 3.92 -16.21
CA THR A 79 -7.84 4.28 -15.07
C THR A 79 -7.32 3.65 -13.79
N LEU A 80 -7.08 2.33 -13.80
CA LEU A 80 -6.60 1.61 -12.64
C LEU A 80 -5.19 2.07 -12.23
N ALA A 81 -4.30 2.32 -13.19
CA ALA A 81 -2.98 2.87 -12.90
C ALA A 81 -3.06 4.26 -12.23
N ALA A 82 -4.00 5.12 -12.66
CA ALA A 82 -4.19 6.43 -12.05
C ALA A 82 -4.70 6.31 -10.61
N GLU A 83 -5.63 5.39 -10.37
CA GLU A 83 -6.13 5.06 -9.03
C GLU A 83 -5.00 4.54 -8.12
N MET A 84 -4.18 3.61 -8.61
CA MET A 84 -3.03 3.05 -7.87
C MET A 84 -1.98 4.10 -7.50
N LEU A 85 -1.79 5.11 -8.37
CA LEU A 85 -0.86 6.22 -8.15
C LEU A 85 -1.46 7.38 -7.35
N GLU A 86 -2.75 7.30 -6.99
CA GLU A 86 -3.47 8.36 -6.27
C GLU A 86 -3.43 9.71 -7.03
N ILE A 87 -3.51 9.68 -8.37
CA ILE A 87 -3.51 10.87 -9.24
C ILE A 87 -4.66 10.84 -10.24
N SER A 88 -4.97 11.99 -10.84
CA SER A 88 -5.94 12.03 -11.93
C SER A 88 -5.43 11.30 -13.17
N ARG A 89 -6.32 10.65 -13.93
CA ARG A 89 -5.98 10.03 -15.21
C ARG A 89 -5.33 11.02 -16.20
N PRO A 90 -5.79 12.28 -16.35
CA PRO A 90 -5.08 13.28 -17.15
C PRO A 90 -3.62 13.50 -16.69
N THR A 91 -3.37 13.53 -15.38
CA THR A 91 -2.01 13.64 -14.83
C THR A 91 -1.17 12.43 -15.19
N LEU A 92 -1.69 11.20 -15.02
CA LEU A 92 -1.01 9.98 -15.47
C LEU A 92 -0.62 10.08 -16.95
N MET A 93 -1.56 10.48 -17.81
CA MET A 93 -1.30 10.57 -19.24
C MET A 93 -0.24 11.62 -19.60
N LYS A 94 -0.09 12.70 -18.82
CA LYS A 94 1.01 13.66 -18.98
C LYS A 94 2.37 13.00 -18.68
N ARG A 95 2.48 12.26 -17.58
CA ARG A 95 3.71 11.53 -17.19
C ARG A 95 4.09 10.47 -18.21
N VAL A 96 3.10 9.75 -18.73
CA VAL A 96 3.31 8.77 -19.83
C VAL A 96 3.85 9.45 -21.09
N ARG A 97 3.27 10.60 -21.50
CA ARG A 97 3.77 11.37 -22.66
C ARG A 97 5.17 11.94 -22.44
N ALA A 98 5.52 12.25 -21.20
CA ALA A 98 6.86 12.68 -20.81
C ALA A 98 7.87 11.53 -20.70
N GLY A 99 7.44 10.27 -20.87
CA GLY A 99 8.31 9.10 -20.77
C GLY A 99 8.64 8.68 -19.32
N GLU A 100 8.01 9.29 -18.32
CA GLU A 100 8.27 9.00 -16.90
C GLU A 100 7.73 7.63 -16.45
N ILE A 101 6.68 7.16 -17.13
CA ILE A 101 6.02 5.87 -16.87
C ILE A 101 5.79 5.20 -18.23
N PRO A 102 6.42 4.04 -18.48
CA PRO A 102 6.21 3.29 -19.71
C PRO A 102 4.73 2.91 -19.91
N ALA A 103 4.29 3.00 -21.14
CA ALA A 103 2.96 2.54 -21.55
C ALA A 103 3.01 2.07 -23.01
N HIS A 104 2.17 1.12 -23.33
CA HIS A 104 2.08 0.54 -24.67
C HIS A 104 0.63 0.43 -25.14
N LYS A 105 0.47 0.15 -26.44
CA LYS A 105 -0.84 -0.06 -27.06
C LYS A 105 -1.15 -1.55 -27.12
N VAL A 106 -2.37 -1.90 -26.72
CA VAL A 106 -2.97 -3.21 -26.93
C VAL A 106 -4.27 -2.99 -27.72
N GLY A 107 -4.19 -3.23 -29.03
CA GLY A 107 -5.19 -2.74 -29.98
C GLY A 107 -5.32 -1.21 -29.88
N SER A 108 -6.55 -0.72 -29.73
CA SER A 108 -6.83 0.73 -29.62
C SER A 108 -6.53 1.32 -28.23
N HIS A 109 -6.36 0.49 -27.21
CA HIS A 109 -6.26 0.95 -25.82
C HIS A 109 -4.83 1.05 -25.34
N THR A 110 -4.57 2.02 -24.46
CA THR A 110 -3.30 2.14 -23.74
C THR A 110 -3.32 1.24 -22.50
N ARG A 111 -2.21 0.56 -22.26
CA ARG A 111 -1.93 -0.30 -21.10
C ARG A 111 -0.60 0.10 -20.47
N LEU A 112 -0.46 -0.21 -19.19
CA LEU A 112 0.77 -0.03 -18.43
C LEU A 112 1.08 -1.36 -17.74
N ARG A 113 2.35 -1.74 -17.67
CA ARG A 113 2.75 -2.88 -16.85
C ARG A 113 2.55 -2.52 -15.37
N THR A 114 2.00 -3.45 -14.62
CA THR A 114 1.75 -3.26 -13.18
C THR A 114 3.04 -2.97 -12.42
N ALA A 115 4.14 -3.63 -12.77
CA ALA A 115 5.46 -3.41 -12.17
C ALA A 115 5.90 -1.94 -12.30
N ASP A 116 5.82 -1.37 -13.50
CA ASP A 116 6.23 0.02 -13.77
C ASP A 116 5.37 1.03 -12.97
N VAL A 117 4.08 0.73 -12.82
CA VAL A 117 3.15 1.56 -12.03
C VAL A 117 3.49 1.49 -10.55
N LEU A 118 3.79 0.30 -10.02
CA LEU A 118 4.19 0.13 -8.62
C LEU A 118 5.53 0.81 -8.33
N GLU A 119 6.51 0.69 -9.21
CA GLU A 119 7.79 1.38 -9.10
C GLU A 119 7.62 2.90 -9.09
N ALA A 120 6.79 3.43 -10.00
CA ALA A 120 6.46 4.86 -10.01
C ALA A 120 5.79 5.32 -8.70
N ARG A 121 4.96 4.47 -8.09
CA ARG A 121 4.35 4.74 -6.78
C ARG A 121 5.40 4.79 -5.67
N GLU A 122 6.31 3.83 -5.64
CA GLU A 122 7.39 3.77 -4.65
C GLU A 122 8.32 4.98 -4.76
N ARG A 123 8.72 5.35 -5.98
CA ARG A 123 9.50 6.58 -6.24
C ARG A 123 8.79 7.82 -5.73
N ALA A 124 7.49 7.97 -6.00
CA ALA A 124 6.71 9.11 -5.52
C ALA A 124 6.59 9.15 -3.98
N GLN A 125 6.40 7.99 -3.35
CA GLN A 125 6.38 7.92 -1.88
C GLN A 125 7.73 8.26 -1.27
N GLN A 126 8.83 7.83 -1.88
CA GLN A 126 10.17 8.15 -1.41
C GLN A 126 10.43 9.66 -1.51
N GLN A 127 10.13 10.27 -2.66
CA GLN A 127 10.26 11.71 -2.84
C GLN A 127 9.44 12.50 -1.82
N ARG A 128 8.23 12.04 -1.47
CA ARG A 128 7.40 12.67 -0.44
C ARG A 128 8.03 12.57 0.95
N ARG A 129 8.63 11.42 1.29
CA ARG A 129 9.37 11.24 2.55
C ARG A 129 10.59 12.15 2.60
N ASP A 130 11.40 12.16 1.55
CA ASP A 130 12.61 12.98 1.46
C ASP A 130 12.29 14.48 1.58
N ALA A 131 11.21 14.94 0.93
CA ALA A 131 10.74 16.31 1.02
C ALA A 131 10.28 16.67 2.45
N PHE A 132 9.58 15.78 3.13
CA PHE A 132 9.17 15.97 4.51
C PHE A 132 10.39 16.04 5.46
N ASP A 133 11.35 15.15 5.27
CA ASP A 133 12.59 15.13 6.06
C ASP A 133 13.46 16.37 5.81
N ALA A 134 13.45 16.91 4.58
CA ALA A 134 14.11 18.17 4.27
C ALA A 134 13.44 19.37 4.97
N LEU A 135 12.10 19.43 4.98
CA LEU A 135 11.36 20.46 5.71
C LEU A 135 11.62 20.40 7.21
N ARG A 136 11.66 19.20 7.79
CA ARG A 136 11.95 18.99 9.22
C ARG A 136 13.36 19.48 9.57
N ARG A 137 14.37 19.12 8.77
CA ARG A 137 15.76 19.58 8.97
C ARG A 137 15.87 21.11 8.89
N ALA A 138 15.22 21.73 7.91
CA ALA A 138 15.21 23.18 7.78
C ALA A 138 14.53 23.89 8.97
N GLN A 139 13.55 23.25 9.61
CA GLN A 139 12.93 23.76 10.85
C GLN A 139 13.82 23.57 12.08
N ASP A 140 14.51 22.42 12.19
CA ASP A 140 15.46 22.15 13.28
C ASP A 140 16.67 23.12 13.21
N GLU A 141 17.11 23.52 12.01
CA GLU A 141 18.18 24.51 11.79
C GLU A 141 17.71 25.97 11.97
N GLY A 142 16.42 26.25 11.78
CA GLY A 142 15.80 27.58 11.98
C GLY A 142 15.22 27.82 13.36
N GLY A 143 15.21 26.81 14.23
CA GLY A 143 14.71 26.85 15.61
C GLY A 143 15.72 27.45 16.59
N LEU A 144 15.82 28.79 16.57
CA LEU A 144 16.22 29.70 17.65
C LEU A 144 17.10 29.14 18.79
N THR A 145 18.39 29.47 18.73
CA THR A 145 19.07 30.03 19.90
C THR A 145 18.46 31.40 20.18
N ASP A 146 17.58 31.48 21.18
CA ASP A 146 17.35 32.69 21.97
C ASP A 146 17.09 32.27 23.42
#